data_AF-A0A382KTS0-F1
#
_entry.id   AF-A0A382KTS0-F1
#
_cell.length_a   1.000
_cell.length_b   1.000
_cell.length_c   1.000
_cell.angle_alpha   90.00
_cell.angle_beta   90.00
_cell.angle_gamma   90.00
#
_symmetry.space_group_name_H-M   'P 1'
#
loop_
_entity.id
_entity.type
_entity.pdbx_description
1 polymer ?
#
loop_
_entity_poly.entity_id
_entity_poly.type
_entity_poly.pdbx_seq_one_letter_code
_entity_poly.pdbx_strand_id
1 'polypeptide(L)' 'MFDSLSSRLGEVFDRLKKRGVLTETDVGKAMREVRVALLEADVALPVV' A
#
# COMPACT_ATOMS: atom_id res chain seq x y z
N MET A 1 10.23 -3.20 12.93
CA MET A 1 8.89 -3.73 12.58
C MET A 1 8.04 -2.67 11.88
N PHE A 2 7.92 -1.45 12.42
CA PHE A 2 7.21 -0.36 11.75
C PHE A 2 7.96 0.28 10.56
N ASP A 3 9.29 0.20 10.53
CA ASP A 3 10.08 0.77 9.43
C ASP A 3 9.86 0.04 8.10
N SER A 4 9.74 -1.29 8.12
CA SER A 4 9.47 -2.08 6.92
C SER A 4 8.08 -1.80 6.35
N LEU A 5 7.07 -1.65 7.21
CA LEU A 5 5.74 -1.23 6.81
C LEU A 5 5.75 0.19 6.24
N SER A 6 6.42 1.12 6.93
CA SER A 6 6.53 2.52 6.49
C SER A 6 7.23 2.65 5.14
N SER A 7 8.29 1.86 4.91
CA SER A 7 9.00 1.81 3.62
C SER A 7 8.08 1.31 2.51
N ARG A 8 7.38 0.18 2.73
CA ARG A 8 6.47 -0.37 1.71
C ARG A 8 5.32 0.57 1.38
N LEU A 9 4.70 1.17 2.38
CA LEU A 9 3.64 2.16 2.14
C LEU A 9 4.19 3.39 1.40
N GLY A 10 5.38 3.86 1.77
CA GLY A 10 6.07 4.95 1.07
C GLY A 10 6.24 4.66 -0.42
N GLU A 11 6.74 3.47 -0.78
CA GLU A 11 6.92 3.06 -2.17
C GLU A 11 5.60 3.02 -2.96
N VAL A 12 4.53 2.48 -2.37
CA VAL A 12 3.21 2.42 -3.00
C VAL A 12 2.69 3.83 -3.29
N PHE A 13 2.77 4.73 -2.30
CA PHE A 13 2.29 6.11 -2.46
C PHE A 13 3.16 6.93 -3.43
N ASP A 14 4.46 6.68 -3.48
CA ASP A 14 5.36 7.34 -4.43
C ASP A 14 5.06 6.95 -5.87
N ARG A 15 4.70 5.69 -6.14
CA ARG A 15 4.22 5.28 -7.47
C ARG A 15 2.93 5.97 -7.86
N LEU A 16 1.98 6.10 -6.94
CA LEU A 16 0.71 6.79 -7.19
C LEU A 16 0.94 8.29 -7.46
N LYS A 17 1.75 8.96 -6.64
CA LYS A 17 2.08 10.38 -6.80
C LYS A 17 2.72 10.69 -8.15
N LYS A 18 3.52 9.78 -8.71
CA LYS A 18 4.21 9.96 -9.99
C LYS A 18 3.33 9.83 -11.24
N ARG A 19 2.09 9.33 -11.12
CA ARG A 19 1.22 9.07 -12.28
C ARG A 19 0.41 10.28 -12.78
N GLY A 20 0.32 11.35 -12.00
CA GLY A 20 -0.42 12.58 -12.37
C GLY A 20 -1.94 12.43 -12.32
N VAL A 21 -2.50 11.48 -13.06
CA VAL A 21 -3.93 11.09 -12.99
C VAL A 21 -4.03 9.60 -12.65
N LEU A 22 -4.84 9.27 -11.65
CA LEU A 22 -5.04 7.91 -11.22
C LEU A 22 -6.27 7.30 -11.91
N THR A 23 -6.10 6.10 -12.44
CA THR A 23 -7.24 5.28 -12.89
C THR A 23 -7.71 4.37 -11.77
N GLU A 24 -8.94 3.86 -11.87
CA GLU A 24 -9.50 2.91 -10.91
C GLU A 24 -8.65 1.63 -10.80
N THR A 25 -8.06 1.19 -11.92
CA THR A 25 -7.14 0.05 -11.95
C THR A 25 -5.87 0.33 -11.14
N ASP A 26 -5.38 1.56 -11.17
CA ASP A 26 -4.15 1.95 -10.47
C ASP A 26 -4.36 2.00 -8.96
N VAL A 27 -5.48 2.57 -8.53
CA VAL A 27 -5.90 2.57 -7.13
C VAL A 27 -6.13 1.14 -6.65
N GLY A 28 -6.83 0.31 -7.43
CA GLY A 28 -7.09 -1.09 -7.08
C GLY A 28 -5.81 -1.91 -6.91
N LYS A 29 -4.80 -1.69 -7.76
CA LYS A 29 -3.48 -2.34 -7.63
C LYS A 29 -2.76 -1.89 -6.36
N ALA A 30 -2.71 -0.58 -6.09
CA ALA A 30 -2.08 -0.06 -4.89
C ALA A 30 -2.76 -0.55 -3.61
N MET A 31 -4.09 -0.59 -3.56
CA MET A 31 -4.83 -1.08 -2.39
C MET A 31 -4.59 -2.57 -2.13
N ARG A 32 -4.32 -3.37 -3.17
CA ARG A 32 -3.89 -4.77 -2.98
C ARG A 32 -2.51 -4.85 -2.36
N GLU A 33 -1.54 -4.05 -2.82
CA GLU A 33 -0.19 -3.98 -2.23
C GLU A 33 -0.25 -3.53 -0.76
N VAL A 34 -1.04 -2.50 -0.43
CA VAL A 34 -1.24 -2.02 0.95
C VAL A 34 -1.76 -3.14 1.86
N ARG A 35 -2.79 -3.87 1.42
CA ARG A 35 -3.36 -5.00 2.18
C ARG A 35 -2.33 -6.11 2.43
N VAL A 36 -1.53 -6.45 1.43
CA VAL A 36 -0.44 -7.44 1.61
C VAL A 36 0.58 -6.94 2.62
N ALA A 37 1.00 -5.68 2.53
CA ALA A 37 1.97 -5.09 3.47
C ALA A 37 1.45 -5.06 4.92
N LEU A 38 0.14 -4.81 5.11
CA LEU A 38 -0.48 -4.86 6.45
C LEU A 38 -0.51 -6.28 7.02
N LEU A 39 -0.86 -7.28 6.20
CA LEU A 39 -0.87 -8.69 6.62
C LEU A 39 0.54 -9.20 6.96
N GLU A 40 1.55 -8.83 6.18
CA GLU A 40 2.96 -9.16 6.46
C GLU A 40 3.50 -8.49 7.74
N ALA A 41 2.90 -7.38 8.17
CA ALA A 41 3.24 -6.67 9.38
C ALA A 41 2.45 -7.15 10.61
N ASP A 42 1.80 -8.32 10.52
CA ASP A 42 0.96 -8.93 11.57
C ASP A 42 -0.21 -8.04 12.05
N VAL A 43 -0.77 -7.23 11.15
CA VAL A 43 -1.97 -6.43 11.43
C VAL A 43 -3.21 -7.32 11.45
N ALA A 44 -4.08 -7.13 12.44
CA ALA A 44 -5.30 -7.90 12.58
C ALA A 44 -6.24 -7.73 11.37
N LEU A 45 -6.78 -8.83 10.87
CA LEU A 45 -7.71 -8.88 9.72
C LEU A 45 -8.88 -7.88 9.76
N PRO A 46 -9.54 -7.59 10.90
CA PRO A 46 -10.61 -6.58 10.95
C PRO A 46 -10.17 -5.15 10.58
N VAL A 47 -8.87 -4.88 10.60
CA VAL A 47 -8.26 -3.57 10.32
C VAL A 47 -7.82 -3.45 8.85
N VAL A 48 -7.83 -4.55 8.09
CA VAL A 48 -7.31 -4.67 6.71
C VAL A 48 -8.43 -4.80 5.69
#